data_AF-A6XGW6-F1
#
_entry.id   AF-A6XGW6-F1
#
_cell.length_a   1.000
_cell.length_b   1.000
_cell.length_c   1.000
_cell.angle_alpha   90.00
_cell.angle_beta   90.00
_cell.angle_gamma   90.00
#
_symmetry.space_group_name_H-M   'P 1'
#
loop_
_entity.id
_entity.type
_entity.pdbx_description
1 polymer ?
#
loop_
_entity_poly.entity_id
_entity_poly.type
_entity_poly.pdbx_seq_one_letter_code
_entity_poly.pdbx_strand_id
1 'polypeptide(L)'
;AGKAYGDNKTINIVEKLNRYNPFNGSCRISIKGQQASQLSEGAATSQGSGNNFPPGNSYWGNNGDGGDGGFNGGRPENSGPLELCQVARAPEPIVLTLSSFAVTKLAYVRLTKAFREEYMKATGTEVHFRLTFGGSGVQARAVIDGLPADLVALALALDVDKIADAGLVSSDWRLKFPNNAVVCETTVAFVVRKGNPKNIQTWDDLLRPGVEVVLANPKTAGVARWIFLALWGHCM
;
A
#
# COMPACT_ATOMS: atom_id res chain seq x y z
N ALA A 1 16.88 -15.21 -10.81
CA ALA A 1 17.05 -14.04 -11.68
C ALA A 1 15.81 -13.15 -11.53
N GLY A 2 15.84 -12.23 -10.57
CA GLY A 2 14.72 -11.31 -10.30
C GLY A 2 14.68 -10.22 -11.36
N LYS A 3 13.52 -10.01 -11.99
CA LYS A 3 13.29 -8.85 -12.84
C LYS A 3 13.49 -7.59 -11.99
N ALA A 4 14.31 -6.66 -12.46
CA ALA A 4 14.40 -5.33 -11.90
C ALA A 4 12.98 -4.72 -11.85
N TYR A 5 12.47 -4.49 -10.64
CA TYR A 5 11.19 -3.81 -10.43
C TYR A 5 11.37 -2.34 -10.77
N GLY A 6 11.04 -1.97 -12.01
CA GLY A 6 11.24 -0.62 -12.49
C GLY A 6 11.09 -0.52 -14.00
N ASP A 7 9.91 -0.87 -14.52
CA ASP A 7 9.57 -0.36 -15.85
C ASP A 7 9.37 1.17 -15.74
N ASN A 8 9.74 1.91 -16.80
CA ASN A 8 9.60 3.38 -16.80
C ASN A 8 8.15 3.83 -16.56
N LYS A 9 7.17 2.96 -16.82
CA LYS A 9 5.75 3.22 -16.59
C LYS A 9 5.42 3.24 -15.09
N THR A 10 5.91 2.27 -14.31
CA THR A 10 5.73 2.23 -12.85
C THR A 10 6.43 3.38 -12.18
N ILE A 11 7.67 3.70 -12.57
CA ILE A 11 8.43 4.84 -12.02
C ILE A 11 7.65 6.16 -12.18
N ASN A 12 7.10 6.43 -13.37
CA ASN A 12 6.28 7.61 -13.62
C ASN A 12 5.00 7.66 -12.78
N ILE A 13 4.40 6.50 -12.49
CA ILE A 13 3.21 6.40 -11.65
C ILE A 13 3.56 6.65 -10.18
N VAL A 14 4.69 6.11 -9.69
CA VAL A 14 5.20 6.34 -8.34
C VAL A 14 5.45 7.83 -8.10
N GLU A 15 6.11 8.51 -9.04
CA GLU A 15 6.34 9.96 -8.96
C GLU A 15 5.03 10.77 -8.93
N LYS A 16 4.02 10.35 -9.71
CA LYS A 16 2.70 10.98 -9.67
C LYS A 16 2.00 10.71 -8.33
N LEU A 17 2.02 9.49 -7.83
CA LEU A 17 1.45 9.13 -6.53
C LEU A 17 2.07 9.96 -5.40
N ASN A 18 3.40 10.18 -5.45
CA ASN A 18 4.10 11.01 -4.47
C ASN A 18 3.67 12.49 -4.54
N ARG A 19 3.34 13.01 -5.74
CA ARG A 19 2.75 14.36 -5.89
C ARG A 19 1.32 14.45 -5.36
N TYR A 20 0.55 13.36 -5.43
CA TYR A 20 -0.82 13.29 -4.89
C TYR A 20 -0.89 13.06 -3.39
N ASN A 21 0.26 12.95 -2.73
CA ASN A 21 0.32 12.78 -1.29
C ASN A 21 -0.25 14.02 -0.56
N PRO A 22 -1.43 13.92 0.09
CA PRO A 22 -2.00 15.05 0.83
C PRO A 22 -1.21 15.37 2.11
N PHE A 23 -0.19 14.58 2.45
CA PHE A 23 0.65 14.78 3.64
C PHE A 23 1.87 15.69 3.38
N ASN A 24 2.03 16.27 2.18
CA ASN A 24 3.15 17.15 1.83
C ASN A 24 3.10 18.56 2.47
N GLY A 25 2.45 18.67 3.63
CA GLY A 25 2.35 19.87 4.45
C GLY A 25 1.93 19.44 5.85
N SER A 26 2.88 19.46 6.79
CA SER A 26 2.73 19.32 8.25
C SER A 26 1.31 19.06 8.76
N CYS A 27 0.84 17.81 8.67
CA CYS A 27 -0.45 17.41 9.23
C CYS A 27 -0.26 17.07 10.71
N ARG A 28 -0.53 18.05 11.58
CA ARG A 28 -0.77 17.80 13.01
C ARG A 28 -2.05 16.97 13.12
N ILE A 29 -1.92 15.65 13.30
CA ILE A 29 -3.05 14.80 13.70
C ILE A 29 -3.46 15.22 15.12
N SER A 30 -4.39 16.18 15.22
CA SER A 30 -5.11 16.47 16.45
C SER A 30 -6.16 15.37 16.65
N ILE A 31 -5.86 14.41 17.51
CA ILE A 31 -6.80 13.37 17.94
C ILE A 31 -7.90 14.02 18.81
N LYS A 32 -8.87 14.69 18.18
CA LYS A 32 -10.14 15.02 18.86
C LYS A 32 -11.04 13.80 18.82
N GLY A 33 -10.98 13.00 19.88
CA GLY A 33 -12.16 12.40 20.51
C GLY A 33 -13.02 11.41 19.73
N GLN A 34 -12.59 10.81 18.61
CA GLN A 34 -13.35 9.73 17.97
C GLN A 34 -12.52 8.43 17.78
N GLN A 35 -12.88 7.46 18.62
CA GLN A 35 -12.70 6.00 18.49
C GLN A 35 -11.28 5.45 18.37
N ALA A 36 -10.52 5.55 19.47
CA ALA A 36 -9.35 4.72 19.72
C ALA A 36 -9.68 3.21 19.91
N SER A 37 -10.94 2.84 20.09
CA SER A 37 -11.35 1.43 20.27
C SER A 37 -11.17 0.57 19.01
N GLN A 38 -11.42 1.12 17.83
CA GLN A 38 -11.32 0.36 16.57
C GLN A 38 -9.88 0.12 16.10
N LEU A 39 -8.90 0.85 16.64
CA LEU A 39 -7.47 0.63 16.32
C LEU A 39 -6.85 -0.49 17.17
N SER A 40 -7.43 -0.82 18.33
CA SER A 40 -6.95 -1.89 19.20
C SER A 40 -7.48 -3.27 18.84
N GLU A 41 -8.72 -3.37 18.33
CA GLU A 41 -9.34 -4.66 17.99
C GLU A 41 -8.78 -5.27 16.69
N GLY A 42 -8.34 -4.44 15.73
CA GLY A 42 -7.74 -4.92 14.47
C GLY A 42 -6.31 -5.47 14.61
N ALA A 43 -5.65 -5.28 15.76
CA ALA A 43 -4.30 -5.76 16.01
C ALA A 43 -4.27 -7.12 16.76
N ALA A 44 -5.39 -7.56 17.33
CA ALA A 44 -5.44 -8.71 18.25
C ALA A 44 -6.04 -10.00 17.64
N THR A 45 -6.53 -9.99 16.40
CA THR A 45 -7.11 -11.18 15.75
C THR A 45 -6.54 -11.41 14.35
N SER A 46 -5.33 -11.97 14.27
CA SER A 46 -4.90 -12.76 13.11
C SER A 46 -3.82 -13.77 13.49
N GLN A 47 -4.21 -14.76 14.28
CA GLN A 47 -3.53 -16.05 14.33
C GLN A 47 -4.53 -17.14 13.93
N GLY A 48 -4.22 -17.85 12.83
CA GLY A 48 -4.77 -19.18 12.54
C GLY A 48 -5.67 -19.31 11.31
N SER A 49 -5.24 -20.21 10.40
CA SER A 49 -6.00 -20.89 9.34
C SER A 49 -6.25 -20.09 8.05
N GLY A 50 -5.86 -20.51 6.85
CA GLY A 50 -5.23 -21.75 6.37
C GLY A 50 -5.05 -21.59 4.85
N ASN A 51 -3.88 -21.98 4.33
CA ASN A 51 -3.59 -21.94 2.91
C ASN A 51 -4.40 -23.02 2.18
N ASN A 52 -5.28 -22.61 1.27
CA ASN A 52 -5.80 -23.50 0.22
C ASN A 52 -6.10 -22.66 -1.03
N PHE A 53 -5.16 -22.67 -1.96
CA PHE A 53 -5.37 -22.21 -3.35
C PHE A 53 -5.71 -23.44 -4.19
N PRO A 54 -6.90 -23.51 -4.84
CA PRO A 54 -7.10 -24.44 -5.94
C PRO A 54 -6.57 -23.84 -7.26
N PRO A 55 -6.07 -24.68 -8.19
CA PRO A 55 -5.52 -24.23 -9.47
C PRO A 55 -6.62 -23.82 -10.45
N GLY A 56 -6.26 -22.97 -11.41
CA GLY A 56 -7.18 -22.29 -12.30
C GLY A 56 -7.98 -23.17 -13.26
N ASN A 57 -8.98 -22.53 -13.86
CA ASN A 57 -9.52 -22.74 -15.21
C ASN A 57 -10.39 -21.51 -15.53
N SER A 58 -9.96 -20.64 -16.45
CA SER A 58 -10.29 -20.67 -17.88
C SER A 58 -11.80 -20.57 -18.17
N TYR A 59 -12.33 -19.36 -18.19
CA TYR A 59 -13.59 -19.05 -18.89
C TYR A 59 -13.28 -18.16 -20.08
N TRP A 60 -12.92 -18.80 -21.20
CA TRP A 60 -13.25 -18.38 -22.55
C TRP A 60 -13.23 -19.65 -23.41
N GLY A 61 -14.41 -20.06 -23.88
CA GLY A 61 -14.59 -21.28 -24.66
C GLY A 61 -16.02 -21.36 -25.19
N ASN A 62 -16.22 -20.79 -26.37
CA ASN A 62 -17.31 -21.11 -27.27
C ASN A 62 -17.35 -22.64 -27.50
N ASN A 63 -18.56 -23.19 -27.64
CA ASN A 63 -18.87 -24.24 -28.61
C ASN A 63 -20.33 -24.08 -29.04
N GLY A 64 -20.54 -24.14 -30.35
CA GLY A 64 -21.85 -24.02 -31.00
C GLY A 64 -22.70 -25.28 -30.92
N ASP A 65 -23.95 -25.17 -31.37
CA ASP A 65 -24.47 -25.89 -32.55
C ASP A 65 -26.01 -25.86 -32.58
N GLY A 66 -26.57 -25.77 -33.78
CA GLY A 66 -27.94 -26.19 -34.12
C GLY A 66 -28.91 -25.07 -34.46
N GLY A 67 -29.25 -24.89 -35.74
CA GLY A 67 -30.23 -23.90 -36.17
C GLY A 67 -30.28 -23.63 -37.67
N ASP A 68 -30.61 -24.67 -38.41
CA ASP A 68 -30.64 -24.80 -39.86
C ASP A 68 -31.80 -23.98 -40.48
N GLY A 69 -31.53 -23.25 -41.57
CA GLY A 69 -32.55 -22.55 -42.35
C GLY A 69 -31.92 -21.80 -43.53
N GLY A 70 -32.06 -22.37 -44.74
CA GLY A 70 -31.37 -21.92 -45.94
C GLY A 70 -32.02 -20.77 -46.73
N PHE A 71 -31.33 -20.48 -47.85
CA PHE A 71 -31.71 -19.86 -49.12
C PHE A 71 -31.02 -18.53 -49.53
N ASN A 72 -30.18 -18.72 -50.56
CA ASN A 72 -30.00 -17.97 -51.81
C ASN A 72 -29.50 -16.51 -51.84
N GLY A 73 -28.35 -16.36 -52.53
CA GLY A 73 -28.27 -15.52 -53.72
C GLY A 73 -27.69 -14.12 -53.55
N GLY A 74 -26.48 -13.91 -54.07
CA GLY A 74 -25.98 -12.58 -54.45
C GLY A 74 -24.56 -12.30 -53.99
N ARG A 75 -23.58 -12.47 -54.89
CA ARG A 75 -22.31 -11.71 -54.83
C ARG A 75 -22.59 -10.30 -55.37
N PRO A 76 -22.22 -9.24 -54.64
CA PRO A 76 -21.74 -8.03 -55.26
C PRO A 76 -20.22 -7.98 -55.08
N GLU A 77 -19.53 -8.13 -56.21
CA GLU A 77 -18.13 -7.79 -56.37
C GLU A 77 -18.02 -6.27 -56.29
N ASN A 78 -17.50 -5.75 -55.18
CA ASN A 78 -17.02 -4.38 -55.04
C ASN A 78 -16.06 -4.31 -53.84
N SER A 79 -14.86 -4.84 -54.03
CA SER A 79 -13.74 -4.66 -53.11
C SER A 79 -13.10 -3.28 -53.34
N GLY A 80 -13.71 -2.24 -52.76
CA GLY A 80 -12.93 -1.08 -52.34
C GLY A 80 -11.95 -1.48 -51.23
N PRO A 81 -10.84 -0.76 -51.00
CA PRO A 81 -9.92 -1.11 -49.93
C PRO A 81 -10.68 -1.08 -48.61
N LEU A 82 -10.79 -2.24 -47.96
CA LEU A 82 -11.26 -2.32 -46.59
C LEU A 82 -10.23 -1.58 -45.74
N GLU A 83 -10.51 -0.32 -45.41
CA GLU A 83 -9.80 0.37 -44.35
C GLU A 83 -9.96 -0.49 -43.08
N LEU A 84 -8.88 -1.18 -42.73
CA LEU A 84 -8.72 -1.82 -41.44
C LEU A 84 -8.86 -0.73 -40.39
N CYS A 85 -10.07 -0.58 -39.87
CA CYS A 85 -10.35 0.26 -38.73
C CYS A 85 -9.46 -0.27 -37.60
N GLN A 86 -8.32 0.39 -37.36
CA GLN A 86 -7.47 0.10 -36.22
C GLN A 86 -8.32 0.40 -34.98
N VAL A 87 -8.89 -0.65 -34.40
CA VAL A 87 -9.50 -0.57 -33.08
C VAL A 87 -8.37 -0.17 -32.15
N ALA A 88 -8.32 1.12 -31.79
CA ALA A 88 -7.37 1.65 -30.84
C ALA A 88 -7.50 0.80 -29.56
N ARG A 89 -6.52 -0.07 -29.33
CA ARG A 89 -6.53 -1.00 -28.20
C ARG A 89 -6.56 -0.15 -26.93
N ALA A 90 -7.61 -0.31 -26.14
CA ALA A 90 -7.69 0.34 -24.84
C ALA A 90 -6.40 0.03 -24.06
N PRO A 91 -5.78 1.03 -23.42
CA PRO A 91 -4.52 0.82 -22.70
C PRO A 91 -4.70 -0.25 -21.63
N GLU A 92 -3.77 -1.21 -21.58
CA GLU A 92 -3.89 -2.34 -20.65
C GLU A 92 -3.91 -1.89 -19.18
N PRO A 93 -4.77 -2.50 -18.34
CA PRO A 93 -4.84 -2.18 -16.91
C PRO A 93 -3.50 -2.40 -16.22
N ILE A 94 -3.08 -1.44 -15.41
CA ILE A 94 -1.85 -1.49 -14.62
C ILE A 94 -2.19 -2.02 -13.23
N VAL A 95 -1.40 -2.96 -12.71
CA VAL A 95 -1.58 -3.48 -11.35
C VAL A 95 -0.32 -3.21 -10.55
N LEU A 96 -0.45 -2.47 -9.46
CA LEU A 96 0.65 -2.13 -8.55
C LEU A 96 0.44 -2.74 -7.18
N THR A 97 1.51 -3.19 -6.54
CA THR A 97 1.49 -3.73 -5.18
C THR A 97 2.19 -2.75 -4.23
N LEU A 98 1.44 -2.28 -3.23
CA LEU A 98 1.93 -1.44 -2.15
C LEU A 98 2.06 -2.26 -0.86
N SER A 99 3.28 -2.32 -0.34
CA SER A 99 3.61 -2.86 0.98
C SER A 99 3.83 -1.72 1.96
N SER A 100 3.01 -1.66 3.02
CA SER A 100 3.07 -0.59 4.00
C SER A 100 2.84 -1.06 5.45
N PHE A 101 3.10 -0.20 6.42
CA PHE A 101 2.96 -0.54 7.84
C PHE A 101 1.53 -0.32 8.36
N ALA A 102 1.12 -1.09 9.36
CA ALA A 102 -0.27 -1.32 9.76
C ALA A 102 -1.15 -0.06 9.90
N VAL A 103 -0.65 0.98 10.56
CA VAL A 103 -1.46 2.17 10.89
C VAL A 103 -1.83 3.03 9.68
N THR A 104 -1.18 2.83 8.53
CA THR A 104 -1.44 3.60 7.30
C THR A 104 -2.57 3.03 6.45
N LYS A 105 -3.14 1.88 6.81
CA LYS A 105 -4.17 1.19 6.03
C LYS A 105 -5.31 2.11 5.60
N LEU A 106 -5.87 2.87 6.53
CA LEU A 106 -6.98 3.78 6.23
C LEU A 106 -6.56 4.88 5.25
N ALA A 107 -5.36 5.43 5.41
CA ALA A 107 -4.84 6.48 4.55
C ALA A 107 -4.60 5.98 3.12
N TYR A 108 -3.91 4.84 2.96
CA TYR A 108 -3.60 4.32 1.64
C TYR A 108 -4.82 3.80 0.90
N VAL A 109 -5.80 3.18 1.56
CA VAL A 109 -7.07 2.79 0.90
C VAL A 109 -7.77 4.00 0.27
N ARG A 110 -7.78 5.15 0.97
CA ARG A 110 -8.37 6.38 0.45
C ARG A 110 -7.51 6.99 -0.66
N LEU A 111 -6.20 7.06 -0.45
CA LEU A 111 -5.26 7.63 -1.41
C LEU A 111 -5.25 6.87 -2.73
N THR A 112 -5.14 5.54 -2.70
CA THR A 112 -5.09 4.73 -3.92
C THR A 112 -6.41 4.74 -4.67
N LYS A 113 -7.54 4.87 -3.96
CA LYS A 113 -8.86 5.07 -4.60
C LYS A 113 -8.89 6.40 -5.36
N ALA A 114 -8.53 7.50 -4.70
CA ALA A 114 -8.48 8.83 -5.32
C ALA A 114 -7.52 8.85 -6.52
N PHE A 115 -6.33 8.29 -6.35
CA PHE A 115 -5.33 8.19 -7.42
C PHE A 115 -5.86 7.45 -8.65
N ARG A 116 -6.51 6.29 -8.47
CA ARG A 116 -7.09 5.53 -9.58
C ARG A 116 -8.12 6.34 -10.36
N GLU A 117 -9.02 7.02 -9.65
CA GLU A 117 -10.08 7.83 -10.28
C GLU A 117 -9.49 8.98 -11.10
N GLU A 118 -8.48 9.64 -10.56
CA GLU A 118 -7.82 10.77 -11.22
C GLU A 118 -6.92 10.33 -12.38
N TYR A 119 -6.17 9.25 -12.19
CA TYR A 119 -5.30 8.70 -13.24
C TYR A 119 -6.12 8.21 -14.44
N MET A 120 -7.27 7.58 -14.20
CA MET A 120 -8.19 7.17 -15.26
C MET A 120 -8.73 8.38 -16.04
N LYS A 121 -9.16 9.45 -15.33
CA LYS A 121 -9.61 10.69 -15.98
C LYS A 121 -8.53 11.35 -16.82
N ALA A 122 -7.29 11.35 -16.34
CA ALA A 122 -6.18 12.03 -16.99
C ALA A 122 -5.57 11.25 -18.17
N THR A 123 -5.60 9.92 -18.13
CA THR A 123 -4.84 9.07 -19.07
C THR A 123 -5.68 8.06 -19.83
N GLY A 124 -6.95 7.86 -19.45
CA GLY A 124 -7.80 6.79 -19.96
C GLY A 124 -7.32 5.38 -19.60
N THR A 125 -6.30 5.25 -18.73
CA THR A 125 -5.73 3.97 -18.32
C THR A 125 -6.18 3.59 -16.92
N GLU A 126 -6.63 2.35 -16.76
CA GLU A 126 -7.04 1.82 -15.46
C GLU A 126 -5.82 1.40 -14.62
N VAL A 127 -5.85 1.69 -13.32
CA VAL A 127 -4.81 1.31 -12.35
C VAL A 127 -5.46 0.61 -11.15
N HIS A 128 -5.00 -0.59 -10.82
CA HIS A 128 -5.40 -1.34 -9.64
C HIS A 128 -4.27 -1.41 -8.62
N PHE A 129 -4.63 -1.42 -7.34
CA PHE A 129 -3.68 -1.55 -6.24
C PHE A 129 -3.94 -2.83 -5.44
N ARG A 130 -2.90 -3.64 -5.24
CA ARG A 130 -2.85 -4.68 -4.22
C ARG A 130 -2.20 -4.08 -2.98
N LEU A 131 -2.89 -4.10 -1.86
CA LEU A 131 -2.42 -3.47 -0.63
C LEU A 131 -2.13 -4.52 0.43
N THR A 132 -0.94 -4.47 1.04
CA THR A 132 -0.57 -5.31 2.17
C THR A 132 -0.05 -4.46 3.32
N PHE A 133 -0.48 -4.81 4.54
CA PHE A 133 -0.22 -4.05 5.75
C PHE A 133 0.26 -4.94 6.89
N GLY A 134 1.24 -4.47 7.67
CA GLY A 134 1.73 -5.21 8.84
C GLY A 134 2.78 -4.45 9.63
N GLY A 135 3.53 -5.13 10.49
CA GLY A 135 4.70 -4.50 11.14
C GLY A 135 5.72 -4.06 10.09
N SER A 136 6.25 -2.85 10.21
CA SER A 136 7.21 -2.28 9.23
C SER A 136 8.39 -3.21 8.92
N GLY A 137 8.97 -3.83 9.94
CA GLY A 137 10.07 -4.79 9.75
C GLY A 137 9.62 -6.11 9.12
N VAL A 138 8.39 -6.54 9.37
CA VAL A 138 7.79 -7.74 8.74
C VAL A 138 7.56 -7.49 7.26
N GLN A 139 7.05 -6.32 6.90
CA GLN A 139 6.81 -5.92 5.52
C GLN A 139 8.13 -5.80 4.74
N ALA A 140 9.15 -5.17 5.33
CA ALA A 140 10.48 -5.13 4.73
C ALA A 140 11.06 -6.53 4.48
N ARG A 141 10.97 -7.42 5.48
CA ARG A 141 11.41 -8.81 5.32
C ARG A 141 10.62 -9.54 4.24
N ALA A 142 9.30 -9.38 4.19
CA ALA A 142 8.48 -10.02 3.17
C ALA A 142 8.92 -9.61 1.75
N VAL A 143 9.24 -8.33 1.53
CA VAL A 143 9.78 -7.83 0.25
C VAL A 143 11.13 -8.48 -0.07
N ILE A 144 12.05 -8.52 0.89
CA ILE A 144 13.36 -9.18 0.74
C ILE A 144 13.22 -10.66 0.39
N ASP A 145 12.26 -11.34 1.02
CA ASP A 145 11.99 -12.77 0.85
C ASP A 145 11.18 -13.07 -0.44
N GLY A 146 10.83 -12.05 -1.24
CA GLY A 146 10.25 -12.23 -2.57
C GLY A 146 8.78 -11.82 -2.73
N LEU A 147 8.18 -11.11 -1.77
CA LEU A 147 6.89 -10.45 -1.99
C LEU A 147 7.04 -9.45 -3.15
N PRO A 148 6.25 -9.60 -4.24
CA PRO A 148 6.32 -8.69 -5.39
C PRO A 148 5.72 -7.34 -5.02
N ALA A 149 6.55 -6.40 -4.55
CA ALA A 149 6.14 -5.05 -4.19
C ALA A 149 6.73 -4.03 -5.17
N ASP A 150 5.86 -3.23 -5.78
CA ASP A 150 6.24 -2.10 -6.64
C ASP A 150 6.50 -0.84 -5.81
N LEU A 151 5.83 -0.76 -4.65
CA LEU A 151 5.89 0.37 -3.74
C LEU A 151 6.10 -0.13 -2.31
N VAL A 152 7.01 0.52 -1.59
CA VAL A 152 7.17 0.35 -0.14
C VAL A 152 6.96 1.68 0.56
N ALA A 153 6.13 1.69 1.59
CA ALA A 153 5.92 2.85 2.45
C ALA A 153 6.02 2.41 3.90
N LEU A 154 7.21 2.52 4.49
CA LEU A 154 7.57 1.91 5.78
C LEU A 154 7.68 2.95 6.89
N ALA A 155 7.69 2.48 8.14
CA ALA A 155 7.58 3.35 9.31
C ALA A 155 8.89 4.09 9.66
N LEU A 156 10.03 3.61 9.16
CA LEU A 156 11.32 4.25 9.35
C LEU A 156 12.30 3.89 8.23
N ALA A 157 13.27 4.77 8.02
CA ALA A 157 14.26 4.65 6.95
C ALA A 157 15.11 3.37 7.06
N LEU A 158 15.40 2.89 8.28
CA LEU A 158 16.16 1.65 8.50
C LEU A 158 15.50 0.41 7.87
N ASP A 159 14.17 0.36 7.80
CA ASP A 159 13.50 -0.79 7.18
C ASP A 159 13.57 -0.72 5.65
N VAL A 160 13.64 0.49 5.05
CA VAL A 160 13.88 0.67 3.61
C VAL A 160 15.35 0.38 3.28
N ASP A 161 16.29 0.75 4.16
CA ASP A 161 17.71 0.44 3.98
C ASP A 161 17.96 -1.05 3.82
N LYS A 162 17.31 -1.89 4.64
CA LYS A 162 17.44 -3.34 4.51
C LYS A 162 17.01 -3.86 3.13
N ILE A 163 16.03 -3.21 2.51
CA ILE A 163 15.57 -3.56 1.16
C ILE A 163 16.60 -3.07 0.12
N ALA A 164 17.19 -1.90 0.34
CA ALA A 164 18.27 -1.39 -0.49
C ALA A 164 19.55 -2.23 -0.41
N ASP A 165 19.92 -2.67 0.80
CA ASP A 165 21.04 -3.59 1.05
C ASP A 165 20.82 -4.95 0.36
N ALA A 166 19.56 -5.38 0.22
CA ALA A 166 19.17 -6.56 -0.56
C ALA A 166 19.15 -6.30 -2.09
N GLY A 167 19.45 -5.08 -2.54
CA GLY A 167 19.51 -4.70 -3.95
C GLY A 167 18.15 -4.53 -4.65
N LEU A 168 17.05 -4.49 -3.89
CA LEU A 168 15.69 -4.38 -4.44
C LEU A 168 15.23 -2.92 -4.58
N VAL A 169 15.91 -2.01 -3.88
CA VAL A 169 15.72 -0.55 -3.96
C VAL A 169 17.10 0.09 -4.16
N SER A 170 17.15 1.23 -4.87
CA SER A 170 18.41 1.94 -5.09
C SER A 170 19.06 2.38 -3.77
N SER A 171 20.38 2.27 -3.65
CA SER A 171 21.11 2.66 -2.44
C SER A 171 20.99 4.17 -2.11
N ASP A 172 20.73 5.00 -3.11
CA ASP A 172 20.51 6.44 -3.00
C ASP A 172 19.02 6.82 -2.87
N TRP A 173 18.13 5.89 -2.50
CA TRP A 173 16.68 6.08 -2.48
C TRP A 173 16.21 7.35 -1.74
N ARG A 174 16.89 7.72 -0.65
CA ARG A 174 16.57 8.94 0.12
C ARG A 174 16.66 10.21 -0.71
N LEU A 175 17.57 10.24 -1.67
CA LEU A 175 17.84 11.42 -2.49
C LEU A 175 16.97 11.46 -3.75
N LYS A 176 16.24 10.38 -4.06
CA LYS A 176 15.40 10.30 -5.25
C LYS A 176 14.16 11.18 -5.18
N PHE A 177 13.70 11.52 -3.98
CA PHE A 177 12.48 12.29 -3.76
C PHE A 177 12.70 13.39 -2.72
N PRO A 178 11.87 14.46 -2.73
CA PRO A 178 11.91 15.50 -1.71
C PRO A 178 11.77 14.94 -0.28
N ASN A 179 12.18 15.75 0.71
CA ASN A 179 12.07 15.42 2.13
C ASN A 179 12.72 14.08 2.51
N ASN A 180 13.86 13.74 1.90
CA ASN A 180 14.55 12.47 2.11
C ASN A 180 13.68 11.24 1.81
N ALA A 181 12.78 11.35 0.83
CA ALA A 181 11.74 10.36 0.52
C ALA A 181 10.78 10.05 1.69
N VAL A 182 10.63 10.99 2.63
CA VAL A 182 9.65 10.91 3.72
C VAL A 182 8.36 11.60 3.30
N VAL A 183 7.31 10.80 3.23
CA VAL A 183 5.96 11.19 2.78
C VAL A 183 5.17 11.88 3.90
N CYS A 184 5.43 11.53 5.15
CA CYS A 184 4.73 12.05 6.33
C CYS A 184 5.61 11.90 7.57
N GLU A 185 5.57 12.90 8.44
CA GLU A 185 6.18 12.87 9.77
C GLU A 185 5.10 12.84 10.85
N THR A 186 5.42 12.21 11.97
CA THR A 186 4.53 12.14 13.13
C THR A 186 5.34 12.13 14.41
N THR A 187 4.67 12.26 15.55
CA THR A 187 5.30 12.20 16.87
C THR A 187 4.63 11.13 17.73
N VAL A 188 5.31 10.72 18.79
CA VAL A 188 4.78 9.79 19.79
C VAL A 188 3.89 10.57 20.76
N ALA A 189 2.71 10.02 21.04
CA ALA A 189 1.76 10.60 21.99
C ALA A 189 1.06 9.50 22.78
N PHE A 190 0.54 9.84 23.96
CA PHE A 190 -0.29 8.94 24.74
C PHE A 190 -1.72 8.92 24.23
N VAL A 191 -2.25 7.72 24.06
CA VAL A 191 -3.68 7.50 23.84
C VAL A 191 -4.25 6.88 25.10
N VAL A 192 -5.11 7.64 25.80
CA VAL A 192 -5.72 7.22 27.07
C VAL A 192 -7.21 6.93 26.89
N ARG A 193 -7.79 6.18 27.83
CA ARG A 193 -9.25 5.99 27.88
C ARG A 193 -9.97 7.32 28.16
N LYS A 194 -11.24 7.41 27.75
CA LYS A 194 -12.08 8.60 27.94
C LYS A 194 -12.03 9.07 29.41
N GLY A 195 -11.84 10.38 29.60
CA GLY A 195 -11.74 10.99 30.92
C GLY A 195 -10.36 10.90 31.58
N ASN A 196 -9.39 10.21 30.96
CA ASN A 196 -8.06 9.98 31.51
C ASN A 196 -8.09 9.50 32.98
N PRO A 197 -8.69 8.32 33.27
CA PRO A 197 -8.98 7.90 34.65
C PRO A 197 -7.74 7.69 35.51
N LYS A 198 -6.60 7.43 34.88
CA LYS A 198 -5.30 7.31 35.57
C LYS A 198 -4.52 8.63 35.60
N ASN A 199 -5.07 9.72 35.07
CA ASN A 199 -4.42 11.04 34.98
C ASN A 199 -2.99 10.95 34.40
N ILE A 200 -2.82 10.29 33.25
CA ILE A 200 -1.52 10.20 32.56
C ILE A 200 -1.27 11.51 31.82
N GLN A 201 -0.14 12.16 32.07
CA GLN A 201 0.26 13.40 31.40
C GLN A 201 1.73 13.38 30.97
N THR A 202 2.56 12.65 31.69
CA THR A 202 4.01 12.58 31.51
C THR A 202 4.47 11.14 31.31
N TRP A 203 5.74 10.96 30.92
CA TRP A 203 6.35 9.64 30.82
C TRP A 203 6.53 8.98 32.20
N ASP A 204 6.82 9.76 33.24
CA ASP A 204 6.92 9.26 34.63
C ASP A 204 5.63 8.63 35.12
N ASP A 205 4.48 9.14 34.67
CA ASP A 205 3.16 8.59 35.01
C ASP A 205 3.00 7.13 34.58
N LEU A 206 3.77 6.67 33.58
CA LEU A 206 3.75 5.30 33.08
C LEU A 206 4.39 4.30 34.05
N LEU A 207 5.22 4.75 34.98
CA LEU A 207 5.91 3.92 35.97
C LEU A 207 5.08 3.68 37.23
N ARG A 208 3.96 4.40 37.38
CA ARG A 208 3.15 4.32 38.61
C ARG A 208 2.52 2.93 38.80
N PRO A 209 2.39 2.45 40.04
CA PRO A 209 1.70 1.20 40.34
C PRO A 209 0.29 1.19 39.76
N GLY A 210 -0.10 0.07 39.15
CA GLY A 210 -1.41 -0.10 38.55
C GLY A 210 -1.60 0.61 37.20
N VAL A 211 -0.58 1.24 36.62
CA VAL A 211 -0.57 1.67 35.21
C VAL A 211 -0.05 0.51 34.34
N GLU A 212 -0.80 0.19 33.30
CA GLU A 212 -0.42 -0.82 32.32
C GLU A 212 -0.28 -0.16 30.96
N VAL A 213 0.84 -0.42 30.29
CA VAL A 213 1.19 0.20 29.02
C VAL A 213 1.12 -0.86 27.92
N VAL A 214 0.39 -0.56 26.85
CA VAL A 214 0.26 -1.43 25.68
C VAL A 214 1.22 -0.95 24.59
N LEU A 215 2.23 -1.76 24.29
CA LEU A 215 3.22 -1.47 23.25
C LEU A 215 3.26 -2.60 22.22
N ALA A 216 3.52 -2.25 20.96
CA ALA A 216 3.81 -3.24 19.93
C ALA A 216 5.22 -3.83 20.10
N ASN A 217 5.50 -4.97 19.43
CA ASN A 217 6.80 -5.63 19.51
C ASN A 217 7.87 -4.89 18.67
N PRO A 218 8.99 -4.40 19.24
CA PRO A 218 10.01 -3.66 18.50
C PRO A 218 10.77 -4.50 17.46
N LYS A 219 10.77 -5.83 17.59
CA LYS A 219 11.37 -6.73 16.59
C LYS A 219 10.65 -6.70 15.25
N THR A 220 9.34 -6.44 15.26
CA THR A 220 8.47 -6.50 14.06
C THR A 220 7.91 -5.14 13.67
N ALA A 221 7.57 -4.29 14.65
CA ALA A 221 6.90 -3.03 14.44
C ALA A 221 7.87 -1.84 14.54
N GLY A 222 7.95 -1.02 13.48
CA GLY A 222 8.75 0.20 13.47
C GLY A 222 8.27 1.24 14.49
N VAL A 223 6.95 1.38 14.67
CA VAL A 223 6.36 2.29 15.67
C VAL A 223 6.82 1.97 17.09
N ALA A 224 7.03 0.69 17.42
CA ALA A 224 7.53 0.29 18.73
C ALA A 224 8.98 0.74 18.95
N ARG A 225 9.80 0.80 17.90
CA ARG A 225 11.17 1.34 17.97
C ARG A 225 11.13 2.85 18.19
N TRP A 226 10.21 3.58 17.54
CA TRP A 226 10.00 5.00 17.80
C TRP A 226 9.56 5.27 19.24
N ILE A 227 8.65 4.47 19.79
CA ILE A 227 8.22 4.61 21.19
C ILE A 227 9.39 4.33 22.14
N PHE A 228 10.18 3.28 21.88
CA PHE A 228 11.36 2.98 22.67
C PHE A 228 12.36 4.15 22.65
N LEU A 229 12.64 4.73 21.48
CA LEU A 229 13.54 5.88 21.35
C LEU A 229 13.00 7.13 22.04
N ALA A 230 11.68 7.36 22.00
CA ALA A 230 11.05 8.48 22.70
C ALA A 230 11.18 8.34 24.23
N LEU A 231 10.96 7.13 24.75
CA LEU A 231 11.13 6.84 26.17
C LEU A 231 12.61 6.97 26.58
N TRP A 232 13.51 6.39 25.80
CA TRP A 232 14.96 6.50 26.03
C TRP A 232 15.40 7.97 26.05
N GLY A 233 14.95 8.76 25.08
CA GLY A 233 15.25 10.19 24.99
C GLY A 233 14.66 11.03 26.12
N HIS A 234 13.61 10.55 26.80
CA HIS A 234 13.07 11.22 27.98
C HIS A 234 13.89 10.94 29.24
N CYS A 235 14.51 9.77 29.34
CA CYS A 235 15.30 9.37 30.51
C CYS A 235 16.75 9.90 30.50
N MET A 236 17.18 10.59 29.42
CA MET A 236 18.49 11.24 29.30
C MET A 236 18.38 12.73 29.60
#